data_AF-A0A0R1Z2C9-F1
#
_entry.id   AF-A0A0R1Z2C9-F1
#
_cell.length_a   1.000
_cell.length_b   1.000
_cell.length_c   1.000
_cell.angle_alpha   90.00
_cell.angle_beta   90.00
_cell.angle_gamma   90.00
#
_symmetry.space_group_name_H-M   'P 1'
#
loop_
_entity.id
_entity.type
_entity.pdbx_description
1 polymer ?
#
loop_
_entity_poly.entity_id
_entity_poly.type
_entity_poly.pdbx_seq_one_letter_code
_entity_poly.pdbx_strand_id
1 'polypeptide(L)'
;MFFIAGNHDMLNGVTYEELETGTWPGYLNNRFVDILGTNYRIIGLNGWYDYSFAAQTGRSDQQIHQWKMAYWVDSLIKQPMSDPQREQIVIDQLTTQLQAAQRSGKQTILVTHFVPNGYFIHTTNDNRFWNMANAMLGSQRITKVIDQSAMAAVVFGHIHNRIAPVKIANTWYYNAAVGYNNNHHHNEWRTTDFLSEWRNQLKTIQLF
;
A
#
# COMPACT_ATOMS: atom_id res chain seq x y z
N MET A 1 -18.96 5.34 2.52
CA MET A 1 -17.52 5.33 2.85
C MET A 1 -16.92 4.09 2.22
N PHE A 2 -15.77 4.21 1.59
CA PHE A 2 -15.05 3.08 1.03
C PHE A 2 -13.75 2.87 1.81
N PHE A 3 -13.28 1.62 1.89
CA PHE A 3 -12.04 1.29 2.59
C PHE A 3 -11.33 0.09 1.97
N ILE A 4 -10.05 -0.01 2.30
CA ILE A 4 -9.20 -1.20 2.10
C ILE A 4 -8.62 -1.57 3.46
N ALA A 5 -8.12 -2.79 3.59
CA ALA A 5 -7.49 -3.28 4.80
C ALA A 5 -5.96 -3.15 4.71
N GLY A 6 -5.31 -3.06 5.86
CA GLY A 6 -3.86 -3.22 5.99
C GLY A 6 -3.50 -4.68 6.30
N ASN A 7 -2.22 -5.02 6.15
CA ASN A 7 -1.72 -6.35 6.52
C ASN A 7 -1.91 -6.66 8.00
N HIS A 8 -1.82 -5.66 8.87
CA HIS A 8 -1.96 -5.87 10.31
C HIS A 8 -3.39 -6.24 10.75
N ASP A 9 -4.41 -6.04 9.90
CA ASP A 9 -5.75 -6.58 10.16
C ASP A 9 -5.72 -8.12 10.25
N MET A 10 -4.72 -8.77 9.64
CA MET A 10 -4.51 -10.23 9.73
C MET A 10 -3.92 -10.71 11.04
N LEU A 11 -3.39 -9.81 11.89
CA LEU A 11 -2.76 -10.24 13.14
C LEU A 11 -3.80 -10.76 14.14
N ASN A 12 -4.99 -10.13 14.19
CA ASN A 12 -6.03 -10.47 15.15
C ASN A 12 -7.46 -10.38 14.60
N GLY A 13 -7.66 -9.86 13.38
CA GLY A 13 -8.99 -9.49 12.87
C GLY A 13 -9.58 -10.44 11.83
N VAL A 14 -8.79 -10.82 10.83
CA VAL A 14 -9.28 -11.53 9.64
C VAL A 14 -8.23 -12.49 9.06
N THR A 15 -8.67 -13.58 8.46
CA THR A 15 -7.80 -14.50 7.72
C THR A 15 -7.46 -13.97 6.32
N TYR A 16 -6.49 -14.61 5.65
CA TYR A 16 -6.18 -14.32 4.25
C TYR A 16 -7.41 -14.46 3.35
N GLU A 17 -8.16 -15.56 3.50
CA GLU A 17 -9.36 -15.85 2.70
C GLU A 17 -10.42 -14.76 2.88
N GLU A 18 -10.66 -14.34 4.12
CA GLU A 18 -11.62 -13.28 4.44
C GLU A 18 -11.18 -11.93 3.87
N LEU A 19 -9.88 -11.61 3.87
CA LEU A 19 -9.39 -10.39 3.21
C LEU A 19 -9.55 -10.43 1.70
N GLU A 20 -9.29 -11.56 1.05
CA GLU A 20 -9.40 -11.65 -0.41
C GLU A 20 -10.85 -11.68 -0.89
N THR A 21 -11.76 -12.30 -0.13
CA THR A 21 -13.13 -12.59 -0.59
C THR A 21 -14.23 -11.84 0.17
N GLY A 22 -13.90 -11.22 1.31
CA GLY A 22 -14.88 -10.59 2.20
C GLY A 22 -15.72 -9.51 1.52
N THR A 23 -17.01 -9.44 1.87
CA THR A 23 -18.00 -8.60 1.19
C THR A 23 -18.56 -7.48 2.08
N TRP A 24 -17.75 -7.01 3.05
CA TRP A 24 -18.18 -5.94 3.96
C TRP A 24 -18.59 -4.66 3.19
N PRO A 25 -19.66 -3.96 3.62
CA PRO A 25 -20.13 -2.76 2.94
C PRO A 25 -19.02 -1.71 2.76
N GLY A 26 -18.69 -1.40 1.50
CA GLY A 26 -17.68 -0.40 1.15
C GLY A 26 -16.24 -0.92 1.09
N TYR A 27 -16.00 -2.22 1.31
CA TYR A 27 -14.67 -2.80 1.18
C TYR A 27 -14.26 -2.98 -0.29
N LEU A 28 -13.12 -2.40 -0.67
CA LEU A 28 -12.71 -2.28 -2.07
C LEU A 28 -11.57 -3.22 -2.50
N ASN A 29 -11.08 -4.15 -1.68
CA ASN A 29 -10.01 -5.05 -2.16
C ASN A 29 -10.42 -5.79 -3.45
N ASN A 30 -9.60 -5.65 -4.49
CA ASN A 30 -9.86 -6.13 -5.85
C ASN A 30 -11.24 -5.72 -6.40
N ARG A 31 -11.65 -4.48 -6.12
CA ARG A 31 -12.92 -3.90 -6.57
C ARG A 31 -12.70 -2.47 -7.01
N PHE A 32 -13.71 -1.90 -7.65
CA PHE A 32 -13.69 -0.51 -8.08
C PHE A 32 -15.02 0.18 -7.86
N VAL A 33 -14.97 1.52 -7.87
CA VAL A 33 -16.15 2.40 -7.88
C VAL A 33 -15.93 3.48 -8.92
N ASP A 34 -16.90 3.67 -9.81
CA ASP A 34 -16.91 4.79 -10.74
C ASP A 34 -17.45 6.05 -10.06
N ILE A 35 -16.78 7.18 -10.29
CA ILE A 35 -17.20 8.47 -9.75
C ILE A 35 -18.24 9.07 -10.70
N LEU A 36 -19.49 9.18 -10.21
CA LEU A 36 -20.62 9.68 -10.98
C LEU A 36 -20.33 11.06 -11.60
N GLY A 37 -20.72 11.24 -12.86
CA GLY A 37 -20.50 12.48 -13.60
C GLY A 37 -19.08 12.69 -14.12
N THR A 38 -18.17 11.71 -13.96
CA THR A 38 -16.78 11.80 -14.42
C THR A 38 -16.32 10.53 -15.17
N ASN A 39 -15.14 10.59 -15.79
CA ASN A 39 -14.45 9.41 -16.33
C ASN A 39 -13.48 8.77 -15.32
N TYR A 40 -13.52 9.12 -14.03
CA TYR A 40 -12.64 8.53 -13.03
C TYR A 40 -13.22 7.26 -12.41
N ARG A 41 -12.32 6.31 -12.13
CA ARG A 41 -12.56 5.06 -11.42
C ARG A 41 -11.59 4.94 -10.26
N ILE A 42 -12.11 4.71 -9.05
CA ILE A 42 -11.31 4.33 -7.88
C ILE A 42 -11.16 2.81 -7.89
N ILE A 43 -9.93 2.31 -7.88
CA ILE A 43 -9.60 0.89 -7.73
C ILE A 43 -9.05 0.70 -6.31
N GLY A 44 -9.61 -0.23 -5.54
CA GLY A 44 -9.07 -0.62 -4.24
C GLY A 44 -8.29 -1.92 -4.34
N LEU A 45 -7.15 -1.96 -3.66
CA LEU A 45 -6.36 -3.16 -3.40
C LEU A 45 -5.81 -3.04 -2.00
N ASN A 46 -5.71 -4.14 -1.26
CA ASN A 46 -4.97 -4.10 0.00
C ASN A 46 -3.47 -3.92 -0.27
N GLY A 47 -2.95 -4.60 -1.29
CA GLY A 47 -1.52 -4.62 -1.61
C GLY A 47 -0.75 -5.67 -0.80
N TRP A 48 0.52 -5.87 -1.16
CA TRP A 48 1.50 -6.65 -0.39
C TRP A 48 2.93 -6.18 -0.70
N TYR A 49 3.92 -7.06 -0.52
CA TYR A 49 5.33 -6.83 -0.84
C TYR A 49 6.02 -8.09 -1.37
N ASP A 50 7.11 -7.88 -2.11
CA ASP A 50 7.91 -8.94 -2.74
C ASP A 50 9.41 -8.81 -2.44
N TYR A 51 9.76 -8.05 -1.40
CA TYR A 51 11.14 -7.77 -0.97
C TYR A 51 11.99 -6.90 -1.89
N SER A 52 11.50 -6.51 -3.07
CA SER A 52 12.30 -5.80 -4.08
C SER A 52 12.81 -4.43 -3.63
N PHE A 53 12.17 -3.78 -2.65
CA PHE A 53 12.67 -2.55 -2.04
C PHE A 53 13.92 -2.71 -1.17
N ALA A 54 14.31 -3.95 -0.82
CA ALA A 54 15.57 -4.23 -0.14
C ALA A 54 16.67 -4.75 -1.07
N ALA A 55 16.50 -4.70 -2.41
CA ALA A 55 17.44 -5.29 -3.36
C ALA A 55 18.90 -4.86 -3.17
N GLN A 56 19.14 -3.60 -2.82
CA GLN A 56 20.50 -3.06 -2.58
C GLN A 56 21.22 -3.65 -1.36
N THR A 57 20.50 -4.35 -0.47
CA THR A 57 21.13 -5.07 0.65
C THR A 57 21.95 -6.26 0.18
N GLY A 58 21.77 -6.71 -1.08
CA GLY A 58 22.40 -7.90 -1.65
C GLY A 58 21.93 -9.22 -1.03
N ARG A 59 20.83 -9.19 -0.24
CA ARG A 59 20.26 -10.39 0.39
C ARG A 59 19.32 -11.11 -0.57
N SER A 60 19.33 -12.44 -0.50
CA SER A 60 18.34 -13.25 -1.21
C SER A 60 16.98 -13.20 -0.51
N ASP A 61 15.90 -13.49 -1.25
CA ASP A 61 14.54 -13.59 -0.70
C ASP A 61 14.46 -14.54 0.50
N GLN A 62 15.23 -15.64 0.47
CA GLN A 62 15.30 -16.59 1.59
C GLN A 62 15.88 -15.93 2.85
N GLN A 63 16.96 -15.14 2.72
CA GLN A 63 17.57 -14.43 3.83
C GLN A 63 16.65 -13.33 4.39
N ILE A 64 15.94 -12.63 3.49
CA ILE A 64 14.95 -11.61 3.88
C ILE A 64 13.77 -12.26 4.61
N HIS A 65 13.27 -13.39 4.10
CA HIS A 65 12.20 -14.14 4.74
C HIS A 65 12.61 -14.65 6.13
N GLN A 66 13.80 -15.24 6.28
CA GLN A 66 14.33 -15.66 7.58
C GLN A 66 14.43 -14.49 8.56
N TRP A 67 14.89 -13.33 8.08
CA TRP A 67 14.94 -12.11 8.89
C TRP A 67 13.53 -11.64 9.30
N LYS A 68 12.56 -11.62 8.37
CA LYS A 68 11.15 -11.31 8.66
C LYS A 68 10.62 -12.22 9.77
N MET A 69 10.84 -13.53 9.65
CA MET A 69 10.37 -14.52 10.62
C MET A 69 10.98 -14.33 12.01
N ALA A 70 12.19 -13.78 12.12
CA ALA A 70 12.87 -13.55 13.38
C ALA A 70 12.58 -12.18 14.02
N TYR A 71 12.36 -11.14 13.21
CA TYR A 71 12.42 -9.75 13.69
C TYR A 71 11.24 -8.86 13.29
N TRP A 72 10.33 -9.33 12.44
CA TRP A 72 9.25 -8.50 11.91
C TRP A 72 7.87 -9.03 12.32
N VAL A 73 6.94 -8.12 12.63
CA VAL A 73 5.62 -8.46 13.15
C VAL A 73 4.79 -9.31 12.17
N ASP A 74 4.99 -9.14 10.85
CA ASP A 74 4.30 -9.93 9.83
C ASP A 74 4.66 -11.41 9.86
N SER A 75 5.67 -11.83 10.64
CA SER A 75 5.93 -13.26 10.92
C SER A 75 4.73 -13.99 11.52
N LEU A 76 3.84 -13.25 12.18
CA LEU A 76 2.62 -13.79 12.79
C LEU A 76 1.46 -13.94 11.79
N ILE A 77 1.57 -13.33 10.61
CA ILE A 77 0.54 -13.37 9.57
C ILE A 77 0.55 -14.73 8.88
N LYS A 78 -0.60 -15.40 8.88
CA LYS A 78 -0.79 -16.70 8.21
C LYS A 78 -1.40 -16.50 6.82
N GLN A 79 -0.73 -17.05 5.81
CA GLN A 79 -1.19 -17.06 4.42
C GLN A 79 -0.68 -18.34 3.72
N PRO A 80 -1.36 -18.84 2.67
CA PRO A 80 -1.03 -20.12 2.07
C PRO A 80 0.12 -20.08 1.05
N MET A 81 0.74 -18.92 0.83
CA MET A 81 1.81 -18.71 -0.15
C MET A 81 2.96 -17.84 0.38
N SER A 82 4.05 -17.75 -0.36
CA SER A 82 5.14 -16.82 -0.04
C SER A 82 4.74 -15.36 -0.30
N ASP A 83 5.49 -14.42 0.28
CA ASP A 83 5.24 -12.99 0.07
C ASP A 83 5.35 -12.57 -1.41
N PRO A 84 6.38 -12.98 -2.18
CA PRO A 84 6.42 -12.70 -3.62
C PRO A 84 5.26 -13.32 -4.42
N GLN A 85 4.76 -14.50 -4.01
CA GLN A 85 3.60 -15.12 -4.63
C GLN A 85 2.31 -14.36 -4.33
N ARG A 86 2.15 -13.84 -3.10
CA ARG A 86 1.02 -13.00 -2.74
C ARG A 86 1.03 -11.67 -3.51
N GLU A 87 2.19 -11.04 -3.62
CA GLU A 87 2.32 -9.81 -4.42
C GLU A 87 2.03 -10.05 -5.91
N GLN A 88 2.35 -11.23 -6.45
CA GLN A 88 1.94 -11.59 -7.81
C GLN A 88 0.41 -11.57 -7.95
N ILE A 89 -0.33 -12.11 -6.99
CA ILE A 89 -1.80 -12.09 -7.01
C ILE A 89 -2.33 -10.65 -7.02
N VAL A 90 -1.77 -9.78 -6.18
CA VAL A 90 -2.10 -8.36 -6.15
C VAL A 90 -1.85 -7.69 -7.50
N ILE A 91 -0.70 -7.97 -8.13
CA ILE A 91 -0.34 -7.45 -9.46
C ILE A 91 -1.32 -7.93 -10.53
N ASP A 92 -1.72 -9.19 -10.50
CA ASP A 92 -2.67 -9.76 -11.47
C ASP A 92 -4.06 -9.15 -11.31
N GLN A 93 -4.50 -8.94 -10.07
CA GLN A 93 -5.73 -8.22 -9.73
C GLN A 93 -5.67 -6.77 -10.26
N LEU A 94 -4.61 -6.02 -9.94
CA LEU A 94 -4.44 -4.64 -10.42
C LEU A 94 -4.47 -4.57 -11.95
N THR A 95 -3.71 -5.45 -12.60
CA THR A 95 -3.64 -5.51 -14.07
C THR A 95 -5.02 -5.75 -14.68
N THR A 96 -5.80 -6.66 -14.10
CA THR A 96 -7.17 -6.95 -14.54
C THR A 96 -8.08 -5.72 -14.41
N GLN A 97 -8.00 -5.02 -13.26
CA GLN A 97 -8.79 -3.80 -13.00
C GLN A 97 -8.42 -2.67 -13.96
N LEU A 98 -7.12 -2.47 -14.20
CA LEU A 98 -6.60 -1.47 -15.13
C LEU A 98 -7.04 -1.73 -16.57
N GLN A 99 -6.96 -2.98 -17.03
CA GLN A 99 -7.46 -3.35 -18.36
C GLN A 99 -8.96 -3.11 -18.50
N ALA A 100 -9.74 -3.41 -17.47
CA ALA A 100 -11.18 -3.14 -17.47
C ALA A 100 -11.45 -1.62 -17.52
N ALA A 101 -10.72 -0.82 -16.75
CA ALA A 101 -10.82 0.64 -16.77
C ALA A 101 -10.48 1.22 -18.15
N GLN A 102 -9.39 0.73 -18.77
CA GLN A 102 -8.97 1.15 -20.10
C GLN A 102 -10.05 0.86 -21.16
N ARG A 103 -10.63 -0.35 -21.16
CA ARG A 103 -11.73 -0.71 -22.07
C ARG A 103 -12.97 0.17 -21.90
N SER A 104 -13.20 0.67 -20.69
CA SER A 104 -14.31 1.59 -20.37
C SER A 104 -13.94 3.08 -20.52
N GLY A 105 -12.75 3.41 -21.03
CA GLY A 105 -12.30 4.80 -21.19
C GLY A 105 -12.15 5.55 -19.87
N LYS A 106 -11.86 4.85 -18.76
CA LYS A 106 -11.73 5.42 -17.42
C LYS A 106 -10.29 5.82 -17.12
N GLN A 107 -10.11 6.98 -16.48
CA GLN A 107 -8.88 7.30 -15.74
C GLN A 107 -8.94 6.67 -14.36
N THR A 108 -7.80 6.23 -13.84
CA THR A 108 -7.78 5.43 -12.60
C THR A 108 -7.14 6.17 -11.44
N ILE A 109 -7.72 5.96 -10.25
CA ILE A 109 -7.17 6.32 -8.95
C ILE A 109 -7.00 5.01 -8.17
N LEU A 110 -5.77 4.66 -7.82
CA LEU A 110 -5.51 3.50 -6.98
C LEU A 110 -5.53 3.89 -5.51
N VAL A 111 -6.20 3.10 -4.68
CA VAL A 111 -6.09 3.15 -3.21
C VAL A 111 -5.48 1.82 -2.76
N THR A 112 -4.30 1.88 -2.13
CA THR A 112 -3.57 0.70 -1.65
C THR A 112 -2.97 0.93 -0.26
N HIS A 113 -2.71 -0.12 0.53
CA HIS A 113 -2.08 0.08 1.83
C HIS A 113 -0.57 0.29 1.67
N PHE A 114 0.08 -0.57 0.89
CA PHE A 114 1.53 -0.64 0.76
C PHE A 114 2.14 0.47 -0.09
N VAL A 115 3.45 0.68 0.06
CA VAL A 115 4.20 1.72 -0.66
C VAL A 115 4.27 1.36 -2.15
N PRO A 116 3.75 2.22 -3.05
CA PRO A 116 3.60 1.88 -4.47
C PRO A 116 4.81 2.25 -5.33
N ASN A 117 5.77 3.02 -4.78
CA ASN A 117 6.90 3.58 -5.54
C ASN A 117 8.17 3.68 -4.68
N GLY A 118 9.31 3.26 -5.25
CA GLY A 118 10.62 3.30 -4.59
C GLY A 118 11.08 4.70 -4.18
N TYR A 119 10.53 5.77 -4.78
CA TYR A 119 10.78 7.15 -4.37
C TYR A 119 10.53 7.41 -2.87
N PHE A 120 9.59 6.67 -2.28
CA PHE A 120 9.23 6.82 -0.86
C PHE A 120 10.07 5.95 0.08
N ILE A 121 10.98 5.13 -0.46
CA ILE A 121 11.81 4.22 0.31
C ILE A 121 13.11 4.90 0.69
N HIS A 122 13.34 5.05 1.99
CA HIS A 122 14.59 5.60 2.48
C HIS A 122 15.61 4.48 2.73
N THR A 123 16.78 4.59 2.11
CA THR A 123 17.88 3.66 2.33
C THR A 123 19.12 4.42 2.77
N THR A 124 19.80 3.88 3.76
CA THR A 124 21.02 4.44 4.34
C THR A 124 22.20 3.49 4.12
N ASN A 125 23.44 3.96 4.28
CA ASN A 125 24.63 3.11 4.14
C ASN A 125 24.99 2.33 5.41
N ASP A 126 24.49 2.78 6.57
CA ASP A 126 24.88 2.32 7.89
C ASP A 126 23.76 1.54 8.62
N ASN A 127 22.49 1.77 8.27
CA ASN A 127 21.38 1.13 8.96
C ASN A 127 20.86 -0.14 8.29
N ARG A 128 21.61 -1.24 8.49
CA ARG A 128 21.28 -2.55 7.91
C ARG A 128 19.90 -3.07 8.33
N PHE A 129 19.43 -2.76 9.54
CA PHE A 129 18.11 -3.20 10.00
C PHE A 129 16.99 -2.51 9.23
N TRP A 130 17.00 -1.18 9.13
CA TRP A 130 15.97 -0.45 8.38
C TRP A 130 16.00 -0.75 6.89
N ASN A 131 17.19 -0.96 6.31
CA ASN A 131 17.29 -1.38 4.92
C ASN A 131 16.67 -2.77 4.67
N MET A 132 16.70 -3.68 5.66
CA MET A 132 15.98 -4.95 5.58
C MET A 132 14.48 -4.77 5.76
N ALA A 133 14.05 -3.88 6.66
CA ALA A 133 12.63 -3.56 6.86
C ALA A 133 11.97 -3.01 5.57
N ASN A 134 12.73 -2.32 4.71
CA ASN A 134 12.24 -1.85 3.42
C ASN A 134 11.64 -2.98 2.55
N ALA A 135 12.09 -4.22 2.70
CA ALA A 135 11.53 -5.36 1.95
C ALA A 135 10.04 -5.64 2.27
N MET A 136 9.55 -5.16 3.43
CA MET A 136 8.18 -5.34 3.89
C MET A 136 7.31 -4.10 3.62
N LEU A 137 7.84 -3.10 2.91
CA LEU A 137 7.14 -1.84 2.64
C LEU A 137 6.29 -1.85 1.36
N GLY A 138 6.60 -2.72 0.41
CA GLY A 138 5.88 -2.80 -0.87
C GLY A 138 6.71 -3.46 -1.96
N SER A 139 6.46 -3.09 -3.21
CA SER A 139 7.06 -3.72 -4.38
C SER A 139 7.48 -2.71 -5.46
N GLN A 140 8.66 -2.93 -6.07
CA GLN A 140 9.04 -2.26 -7.31
C GLN A 140 8.25 -2.77 -8.53
N ARG A 141 7.69 -3.99 -8.45
CA ARG A 141 6.89 -4.56 -9.54
C ARG A 141 5.54 -3.85 -9.66
N ILE A 142 4.91 -3.48 -8.55
CA ILE A 142 3.68 -2.66 -8.60
C ILE A 142 3.95 -1.26 -9.17
N THR A 143 5.14 -0.68 -8.89
CA THR A 143 5.57 0.58 -9.51
C THR A 143 5.56 0.47 -11.03
N LYS A 144 6.12 -0.60 -11.60
CA LYS A 144 6.13 -0.83 -13.05
C LYS A 144 4.73 -0.93 -13.65
N VAL A 145 3.81 -1.59 -12.96
CA VAL A 145 2.40 -1.69 -13.40
C VAL A 145 1.74 -0.31 -13.42
N ILE A 146 1.97 0.50 -12.39
CA ILE A 146 1.44 1.87 -12.30
C ILE A 146 2.01 2.73 -13.43
N ASP A 147 3.33 2.74 -13.62
CA ASP A 147 4.02 3.56 -14.64
C ASP A 147 3.59 3.23 -16.07
N GLN A 148 3.15 1.99 -16.33
CA GLN A 148 2.67 1.53 -17.63
C GLN A 148 1.17 1.80 -17.87
N SER A 149 0.48 2.40 -16.91
CA SER A 149 -0.98 2.59 -16.94
C SER A 149 -1.40 4.06 -16.96
N ALA A 150 -2.67 4.32 -17.30
CA ALA A 150 -3.27 5.65 -17.21
C ALA A 150 -3.72 5.96 -15.76
N MET A 151 -2.75 6.00 -14.84
CA MET A 151 -2.97 6.26 -13.42
C MET A 151 -2.90 7.77 -13.13
N ALA A 152 -4.04 8.37 -12.79
CA ALA A 152 -4.12 9.79 -12.43
C ALA A 152 -3.56 10.03 -11.02
N ALA A 153 -3.89 9.16 -10.08
CA ALA A 153 -3.42 9.25 -8.70
C ALA A 153 -3.30 7.89 -8.00
N VAL A 154 -2.43 7.83 -6.99
CA VAL A 154 -2.30 6.71 -6.05
C VAL A 154 -2.38 7.27 -4.63
N VAL A 155 -3.34 6.78 -3.85
CA VAL A 155 -3.45 7.03 -2.42
C VAL A 155 -2.92 5.80 -1.70
N PHE A 156 -1.94 5.99 -0.82
CA PHE A 156 -1.30 4.90 -0.10
C PHE A 156 -1.04 5.23 1.37
N GLY A 157 -0.53 4.25 2.11
CA GLY A 157 -0.17 4.39 3.51
C GLY A 157 1.10 3.61 3.86
N HIS A 158 1.02 2.84 4.94
CA HIS A 158 2.07 1.97 5.50
C HIS A 158 3.30 2.70 6.06
N ILE A 159 3.84 3.67 5.35
CA ILE A 159 4.84 4.60 5.89
C ILE A 159 4.14 5.76 6.59
N HIS A 160 4.45 6.00 7.85
CA HIS A 160 3.78 7.03 8.66
C HIS A 160 4.41 8.42 8.55
N ASN A 161 5.27 8.60 7.54
CA ASN A 161 5.90 9.88 7.23
C ASN A 161 4.88 10.85 6.64
N ARG A 162 4.88 12.10 7.13
CA ARG A 162 4.05 13.17 6.56
C ARG A 162 4.72 13.73 5.32
N ILE A 163 4.30 13.26 4.16
CA ILE A 163 4.85 13.65 2.86
C ILE A 163 3.79 14.48 2.12
N ALA A 164 4.18 15.64 1.60
CA ALA A 164 3.33 16.43 0.72
C ALA A 164 3.04 15.64 -0.58
N PRO A 165 1.91 15.84 -1.26
CA PRO A 165 1.64 15.15 -2.52
C PRO A 165 2.78 15.34 -3.52
N VAL A 166 3.23 14.24 -4.15
CA VAL A 166 4.33 14.25 -5.13
C VAL A 166 3.81 13.76 -6.47
N LYS A 167 4.19 14.44 -7.54
CA LYS A 167 3.97 13.94 -8.91
C LYS A 167 5.21 13.23 -9.40
N ILE A 168 5.08 11.95 -9.74
CA ILE A 168 6.15 11.16 -10.37
C ILE A 168 5.64 10.80 -11.76
N ALA A 169 6.37 11.23 -12.79
CA ALA A 169 5.90 11.21 -14.18
C ALA A 169 4.50 11.84 -14.31
N ASN A 170 3.49 11.04 -14.69
CA ASN A 170 2.11 11.50 -14.88
C ASN A 170 1.19 11.23 -13.69
N THR A 171 1.67 10.57 -12.64
CA THR A 171 0.84 10.09 -11.53
C THR A 171 1.10 10.89 -10.26
N TRP A 172 0.02 11.33 -9.62
CA TRP A 172 0.09 11.95 -8.29
C TRP A 172 0.06 10.91 -7.18
N TYR A 173 0.91 11.05 -6.18
CA TYR A 173 0.99 10.14 -5.04
C TYR A 173 0.65 10.88 -3.75
N TYR A 174 -0.22 10.27 -2.94
CA TYR A 174 -0.72 10.81 -1.69
C TYR A 174 -0.52 9.78 -0.58
N ASN A 175 0.39 10.06 0.36
CA ASN A 175 0.48 9.26 1.58
C ASN A 175 -0.56 9.75 2.61
N ALA A 176 -1.57 8.94 2.88
CA ALA A 176 -2.68 9.25 3.78
C ALA A 176 -2.57 8.55 5.16
N ALA A 177 -1.41 7.97 5.50
CA ALA A 177 -1.21 7.34 6.80
C ALA A 177 -1.34 8.35 7.96
N VAL A 178 -2.14 7.99 8.97
CA VAL A 178 -2.35 8.79 10.18
C VAL A 178 -1.19 8.64 11.17
N GLY A 179 -0.58 7.45 11.20
CA GLY A 179 0.42 7.06 12.20
C GLY A 179 -0.20 6.52 13.48
N TYR A 180 0.63 6.20 14.47
CA TYR A 180 0.18 5.73 15.78
C TYR A 180 0.36 6.78 16.89
N ASN A 181 -0.60 6.77 17.82
CA ASN A 181 -0.49 7.43 19.11
C ASN A 181 -0.09 6.39 20.14
N ASN A 182 1.20 6.30 20.44
CA ASN A 182 1.70 5.43 21.50
C ASN A 182 2.52 6.24 22.50
N ASN A 183 1.95 6.44 23.69
CA ASN A 183 2.57 7.21 24.76
C ASN A 183 3.85 6.57 25.34
N HIS A 184 4.17 5.32 24.99
CA HIS A 184 5.22 4.56 25.68
C HIS A 184 6.55 4.48 24.93
N HIS A 185 6.58 4.53 23.59
CA HIS A 185 7.82 4.25 22.84
C HIS A 185 8.10 5.17 21.65
N HIS A 186 7.08 5.57 20.90
CA HIS A 186 7.16 6.55 19.82
C HIS A 186 5.75 7.17 19.65
N ASN A 187 5.64 8.49 19.59
CA ASN A 187 4.39 9.15 19.25
C ASN A 187 4.58 9.88 17.92
N GLU A 188 3.80 9.48 16.91
CA GLU A 188 3.85 10.07 15.57
C GLU A 188 2.81 11.17 15.36
N TRP A 189 1.85 11.27 16.29
CA TRP A 189 0.77 12.23 16.22
C TRP A 189 1.26 13.60 16.70
N ARG A 190 0.74 14.64 16.05
CA ARG A 190 0.98 16.05 16.41
C ARG A 190 -0.18 16.60 17.24
N THR A 191 -1.24 15.81 17.41
CA THR A 191 -2.44 16.12 18.17
C THR A 191 -2.71 15.02 19.20
N THR A 192 -3.58 15.30 20.16
CA THR A 192 -3.86 14.39 21.29
C THR A 192 -5.05 13.47 21.05
N ASP A 193 -5.77 13.63 19.94
CA ASP A 193 -6.97 12.86 19.62
C ASP A 193 -6.99 12.41 18.14
N PHE A 194 -7.65 11.28 17.90
CA PHE A 194 -7.70 10.65 16.60
C PHE A 194 -8.36 11.52 15.53
N LEU A 195 -9.47 12.20 15.86
CA LEU A 195 -10.22 12.95 14.85
C LEU A 195 -9.47 14.18 14.37
N SER A 196 -8.79 14.89 15.27
CA SER A 196 -7.89 15.99 14.89
C SER A 196 -6.73 15.49 14.05
N GLU A 197 -6.13 14.35 14.42
CA GLU A 197 -5.01 13.80 13.66
C GLU A 197 -5.41 13.34 12.26
N TRP A 198 -6.54 12.62 12.18
CA TRP A 198 -7.11 12.17 10.93
C TRP A 198 -7.47 13.35 10.01
N ARG A 199 -8.06 14.42 10.56
CA ARG A 199 -8.33 15.67 9.81
C ARG A 199 -7.05 16.28 9.24
N ASN A 200 -5.96 16.27 10.01
CA ASN A 200 -4.67 16.79 9.57
C ASN A 200 -4.00 15.94 8.46
N GLN A 201 -4.44 14.69 8.27
CA GLN A 201 -3.96 13.81 7.20
C GLN A 201 -4.94 13.67 6.03
N LEU A 202 -6.08 14.37 6.04
CA LEU A 202 -6.99 14.39 4.91
C LEU A 202 -6.29 14.83 3.62
N LYS A 203 -6.51 14.05 2.56
CA LYS A 203 -6.05 14.37 1.22
C LYS A 203 -7.26 14.67 0.36
N THR A 204 -7.23 15.80 -0.34
CA THR A 204 -8.27 16.22 -1.26
C THR A 204 -7.73 16.11 -2.67
N ILE A 205 -8.45 15.39 -3.52
CA ILE A 205 -8.12 15.23 -4.94
C ILE A 205 -9.22 15.94 -5.73
N GLN A 206 -8.84 16.93 -6.52
CA GLN A 206 -9.75 17.60 -7.45
C GLN A 206 -9.72 16.86 -8.79
N LEU A 207 -10.90 16.50 -9.27
CA LEU A 207 -11.09 15.85 -10.56
C LEU A 207 -11.52 16.90 -11.58
N PHE A 208 -11.03 16.77 -12.82
CA PHE A 208 -11.30 17.67 -13.94
C PHE A 208 -11.88 16.88 -15.10
#